data_AF-A0A022MAY4-F1
#
_entry.id   AF-A0A022MAY4-F1
#
_cell.length_a   1.000
_cell.length_b   1.000
_cell.length_c   1.000
_cell.angle_alpha   90.00
_cell.angle_beta   90.00
_cell.angle_gamma   90.00
#
_symmetry.space_group_name_H-M   'P 1'
#
loop_
_entity.id
_entity.type
_entity.pdbx_description
1 polymer ?
#
loop_
_entity_poly.entity_id
_entity_poly.type
_entity_poly.pdbx_seq_one_letter_code
_entity_poly.pdbx_strand_id
1 'polypeptide(L)'
;MSGRIIGYGGTCVDVAGGGSADGTAVQLYDCIGTAAQQWTVGSDRTLRALGKCLDVTAAGTADGTKVQLYGCNGSGAQIWQHRSDGELVNPASGKCLDATGPGSANGTRLQIWTCCASADQQWQLPS
;
A
#
# COMPACT_ATOMS: atom_id res chain seq x y z
N MET A 1 12.43 2.67 9.41
CA MET A 1 11.37 3.03 10.38
C MET A 1 10.23 2.07 10.22
N SER A 2 9.56 1.61 11.28
CA SER A 2 8.50 0.59 11.20
C SER A 2 7.28 1.01 12.01
N GLY A 3 6.08 0.77 11.46
CA GLY A 3 4.83 1.08 12.12
C GLY A 3 3.63 0.95 11.19
N ARG A 4 2.51 1.54 11.57
CA ARG A 4 1.28 1.55 10.75
C ARG A 4 1.36 2.62 9.66
N ILE A 5 0.88 2.27 8.46
CA ILE A 5 0.54 3.25 7.43
C ILE A 5 -0.96 3.52 7.57
N ILE A 6 -1.33 4.75 7.92
CA ILE A 6 -2.72 5.16 8.15
C ILE A 6 -3.22 5.87 6.90
N GLY A 7 -4.43 5.53 6.44
CA GLY A 7 -5.04 6.12 5.26
C GLY A 7 -6.49 6.50 5.47
N TYR A 8 -7.29 6.29 4.43
CA TYR A 8 -8.67 6.74 4.35
C TYR A 8 -9.54 6.30 5.54
N GLY A 9 -10.31 7.24 6.10
CA GLY A 9 -11.17 6.98 7.26
C GLY A 9 -10.41 6.61 8.56
N GLY A 10 -9.09 6.82 8.62
CA GLY A 10 -8.28 6.45 9.78
C GLY A 10 -7.96 4.95 9.88
N THR A 11 -8.24 4.19 8.82
CA THR A 11 -7.90 2.77 8.72
C THR A 11 -6.44 2.58 8.31
N CYS A 12 -5.93 1.37 8.48
CA CYS A 12 -4.55 1.02 8.23
C CYS A 12 -4.39 0.17 6.96
N VAL A 13 -3.25 0.35 6.27
CA VAL A 13 -2.80 -0.59 5.23
C VAL A 13 -2.50 -1.94 5.88
N ASP A 14 -3.22 -2.97 5.47
CA ASP A 14 -3.27 -4.28 6.10
C ASP A 14 -3.01 -5.39 5.08
N VAL A 15 -2.20 -6.37 5.46
CA VAL A 15 -2.10 -7.63 4.70
C VAL A 15 -3.24 -8.54 5.11
N ALA A 16 -4.15 -8.83 4.17
CA ALA A 16 -5.40 -9.51 4.45
C ALA A 16 -5.20 -10.85 5.18
N GLY A 17 -5.84 -10.98 6.35
CA GLY A 17 -5.76 -12.17 7.20
C GLY A 17 -4.37 -12.49 7.74
N GLY A 18 -3.40 -11.57 7.62
CA GLY A 18 -2.00 -11.81 7.95
C GLY A 18 -1.33 -12.88 7.08
N GLY A 19 -1.86 -13.12 5.87
CA GLY A 19 -1.28 -14.08 4.94
C GLY A 19 0.11 -13.67 4.46
N SER A 20 1.03 -14.63 4.35
CA SER A 20 2.40 -14.39 3.88
C SER A 20 2.67 -14.97 2.49
N ALA A 21 1.68 -15.54 1.82
CA ALA A 21 1.80 -16.04 0.45
C ALA A 21 2.00 -14.88 -0.54
N ASP A 22 2.73 -15.13 -1.63
CA ASP A 22 2.79 -14.15 -2.72
C ASP A 22 1.41 -13.96 -3.35
N GLY A 23 1.07 -12.71 -3.64
CA GLY A 23 -0.27 -12.34 -4.11
C GLY A 23 -1.28 -12.17 -2.98
N THR A 24 -0.87 -12.26 -1.70
CA THR A 24 -1.77 -11.95 -0.60
C THR A 24 -2.27 -10.51 -0.75
N ALA A 25 -3.57 -10.38 -0.59
CA ALA A 25 -4.30 -9.15 -0.79
C ALA A 25 -3.85 -8.06 0.21
N VAL A 26 -3.53 -6.83 -0.25
CA VAL A 26 -3.36 -5.66 0.63
C VAL A 26 -4.62 -4.79 0.64
N GLN A 27 -5.15 -4.49 1.82
CA GLN A 27 -6.47 -3.89 2.03
C GLN A 27 -6.42 -2.76 3.08
N LEU A 28 -7.54 -2.07 3.26
CA LEU A 28 -7.81 -1.31 4.46
C LEU A 28 -8.40 -2.21 5.54
N TYR A 29 -7.96 -1.99 6.77
CA TYR A 29 -8.56 -2.59 7.94
C TYR A 29 -8.40 -1.65 9.15
N ASP A 30 -9.26 -1.81 10.16
CA ASP A 30 -9.10 -1.15 11.44
C ASP A 30 -7.68 -1.31 11.97
N CYS A 31 -7.13 -0.25 12.55
CA CYS A 31 -5.76 -0.24 13.06
C CYS A 31 -5.66 -1.03 14.38
N ILE A 32 -5.57 -2.36 14.27
CA ILE A 32 -5.52 -3.31 15.39
C ILE A 32 -4.09 -3.68 15.84
N GLY A 33 -3.07 -3.22 15.11
CA GLY A 33 -1.67 -3.29 15.53
C GLY A 33 -1.00 -4.66 15.35
N THR A 34 -1.61 -5.56 14.58
CA THR A 34 -1.04 -6.87 14.24
C THR A 34 0.20 -6.72 13.35
N ALA A 35 1.01 -7.79 13.23
CA ALA A 35 2.17 -7.82 12.33
C ALA A 35 1.81 -7.55 10.86
N ALA A 36 0.57 -7.82 10.45
CA ALA A 36 0.04 -7.55 9.12
C ALA A 36 -0.09 -6.05 8.79
N GLN A 37 0.00 -5.19 9.82
CA GLN A 37 -0.10 -3.73 9.72
C GLN A 37 1.22 -3.03 10.08
N GLN A 38 2.27 -3.80 10.39
CA GLN A 38 3.59 -3.26 10.68
C GLN A 38 4.41 -3.19 9.40
N TRP A 39 4.44 -2.01 8.80
CA TRP A 39 5.18 -1.71 7.59
C TRP A 39 6.50 -1.03 7.92
N THR A 40 7.59 -1.61 7.44
CA THR A 40 8.91 -0.99 7.45
C THR A 40 9.10 -0.16 6.18
N VAL A 41 9.40 1.13 6.36
CA VAL A 41 9.85 2.02 5.29
C VAL A 41 11.34 1.78 5.06
N GLY A 42 11.67 1.19 3.91
CA GLY A 42 13.03 0.89 3.48
C GLY A 42 13.74 2.10 2.88
N SER A 43 15.07 2.17 3.04
CA SER A 43 15.90 3.19 2.38
C SER A 43 15.95 3.04 0.86
N ASP A 44 15.56 1.87 0.36
CA ASP A 44 15.42 1.52 -1.06
C ASP A 44 14.03 1.84 -1.62
N ARG A 45 13.22 2.63 -0.89
CA ARG A 45 11.85 3.04 -1.27
C ARG A 45 10.84 1.89 -1.35
N THR A 46 11.15 0.76 -0.75
CA THR A 46 10.16 -0.31 -0.54
C THR A 46 9.37 -0.08 0.75
N LEU A 47 8.12 -0.53 0.77
CA LEU A 47 7.31 -0.66 1.98
C LEU A 47 7.17 -2.15 2.28
N ARG A 48 7.59 -2.60 3.47
CA ARG A 48 7.73 -4.03 3.77
C ARG A 48 6.92 -4.47 4.97
N ALA A 49 6.13 -5.54 4.82
CA ALA A 49 5.42 -6.21 5.91
C ALA A 49 5.61 -7.73 5.77
N LEU A 50 5.64 -8.45 6.90
CA LEU A 50 5.77 -9.92 6.91
C LEU A 50 6.93 -10.46 6.06
N GLY A 51 8.04 -9.71 5.97
CA GLY A 51 9.23 -10.07 5.19
C GLY A 51 9.10 -9.86 3.66
N LYS A 52 8.03 -9.22 3.20
CA LYS A 52 7.70 -9.02 1.78
C LYS A 52 7.38 -7.56 1.48
N CYS A 53 7.26 -7.22 0.20
CA CYS A 53 7.09 -5.86 -0.29
C CYS A 53 5.64 -5.56 -0.70
N LEU A 54 5.22 -4.31 -0.52
CA LEU A 54 4.02 -3.74 -1.13
C LEU A 54 4.23 -3.65 -2.64
N ASP A 55 3.42 -4.36 -3.41
CA ASP A 55 3.69 -4.66 -4.81
C ASP A 55 2.47 -4.36 -5.69
N VAL A 56 2.69 -3.67 -6.80
CA VAL A 56 1.69 -3.52 -7.86
C VAL A 56 1.62 -4.82 -8.67
N THR A 57 0.48 -5.50 -8.65
CA THR A 57 0.31 -6.81 -9.27
C THR A 57 0.77 -6.82 -10.72
N ALA A 58 1.69 -7.74 -11.04
CA ALA A 58 2.26 -7.95 -12.38
C ALA A 58 2.88 -6.69 -13.01
N ALA A 59 3.31 -5.72 -12.19
CA ALA A 59 3.80 -4.41 -12.66
C ALA A 59 2.81 -3.68 -13.59
N GLY A 60 1.50 -3.91 -13.39
CA GLY A 60 0.46 -3.24 -14.18
C GLY A 60 0.51 -1.72 -14.00
N THR A 61 0.11 -1.01 -15.06
CA THR A 61 0.14 0.47 -15.08
C THR A 61 -1.23 1.09 -15.32
N ALA A 62 -2.29 0.27 -15.40
CA ALA A 62 -3.66 0.75 -15.57
C ALA A 62 -4.31 1.13 -14.23
N ASP A 63 -5.23 2.08 -14.27
CA ASP A 63 -6.10 2.38 -13.13
C ASP A 63 -6.85 1.12 -12.70
N GLY A 64 -6.88 0.91 -11.38
CA GLY A 64 -7.52 -0.26 -10.79
C GLY A 64 -6.64 -1.50 -10.67
N THR A 65 -5.38 -1.44 -11.14
CA THR A 65 -4.42 -2.53 -10.89
C THR A 65 -4.25 -2.71 -9.39
N LYS A 66 -4.47 -3.94 -8.90
CA LYS A 66 -4.49 -4.21 -7.46
C LYS A 66 -3.08 -4.22 -6.87
N VAL A 67 -3.04 -3.94 -5.58
CA VAL A 67 -1.83 -4.02 -4.76
C VAL A 67 -1.88 -5.29 -3.91
N GLN A 68 -0.72 -5.94 -3.81
CA GLN A 68 -0.53 -7.23 -3.15
C GLN A 68 0.74 -7.22 -2.29
N LEU A 69 0.86 -8.24 -1.45
CA LEU A 69 2.11 -8.59 -0.80
C LEU A 69 2.87 -9.56 -1.72
N TYR A 70 4.13 -9.25 -2.01
CA TYR A 70 4.95 -10.09 -2.88
C TYR A 70 6.41 -10.12 -2.43
N GLY A 71 7.11 -11.22 -2.70
CA GLY A 71 8.54 -11.34 -2.48
C GLY A 71 9.30 -10.14 -3.05
N CYS A 72 10.15 -9.52 -2.25
CA CYS A 72 10.91 -8.35 -2.69
C CYS A 72 11.87 -8.76 -3.83
N ASN A 73 11.68 -8.18 -5.01
CA ASN A 73 12.34 -8.59 -6.26
C ASN A 73 13.08 -7.44 -6.96
N GLY A 74 13.07 -6.23 -6.39
CA GLY A 74 13.78 -5.06 -6.92
C GLY A 74 13.14 -4.42 -8.16
N SER A 75 11.97 -4.89 -8.58
CA SER A 75 11.24 -4.27 -9.69
C SER A 75 10.63 -2.91 -9.31
N GLY A 76 10.36 -2.10 -10.32
CA GLY A 76 9.68 -0.81 -10.14
C GLY A 76 8.28 -0.92 -9.53
N ALA A 77 7.64 -2.10 -9.60
CA ALA A 77 6.33 -2.36 -9.00
C ALA A 77 6.32 -2.31 -7.46
N GLN A 78 7.51 -2.37 -6.84
CA GLN A 78 7.68 -2.41 -5.38
C GLN A 78 8.21 -1.10 -4.80
N ILE A 79 8.38 -0.10 -5.65
CA ILE A 79 8.92 1.21 -5.29
C ILE A 79 7.77 2.17 -5.03
N TRP A 80 7.79 2.83 -3.88
CA TRP A 80 6.80 3.80 -3.46
C TRP A 80 7.48 5.08 -3.00
N GLN A 81 7.06 6.21 -3.56
CA GLN A 81 7.53 7.54 -3.20
C GLN A 81 6.42 8.26 -2.44
N HIS A 82 6.65 8.54 -1.16
CA HIS A 82 5.78 9.43 -0.39
C HIS A 82 6.07 10.87 -0.77
N ARG A 83 5.02 11.60 -1.18
CA ARG A 83 5.09 13.00 -1.56
C ARG A 83 4.64 13.90 -0.41
N SER A 84 4.99 15.18 -0.49
CA SER A 84 4.63 16.18 0.53
C SER A 84 3.13 16.44 0.64
N ASP A 85 2.38 16.12 -0.41
CA ASP A 85 0.92 16.18 -0.45
C ASP A 85 0.25 14.95 0.19
N GLY A 86 1.03 14.01 0.73
CA GLY A 86 0.56 12.81 1.42
C GLY A 86 0.30 11.59 0.52
N GLU A 87 0.43 11.74 -0.81
CA GLU A 87 0.26 10.61 -1.72
C GLU A 87 1.44 9.63 -1.67
N LEU A 88 1.16 8.34 -1.87
CA LEU A 88 2.17 7.29 -2.10
C LEU A 88 2.17 6.91 -3.58
N VAL A 89 3.17 7.36 -4.33
CA VAL A 89 3.23 7.15 -5.78
C VAL A 89 4.12 5.97 -6.11
N ASN A 90 3.66 5.09 -6.99
CA ASN A 90 4.52 4.13 -7.66
C ASN A 90 5.13 4.78 -8.91
N PRO A 91 6.45 5.07 -8.95
CA PRO A 91 7.05 5.81 -10.06
C PRO A 91 7.06 5.05 -11.39
N ALA A 92 7.01 3.71 -11.36
CA ALA A 92 7.00 2.88 -12.56
C ALA A 92 5.68 2.98 -13.35
N SER A 93 4.56 3.12 -12.63
CA SER A 93 3.24 3.35 -13.24
C SER A 93 2.86 4.83 -13.33
N GLY A 94 3.47 5.69 -12.52
CA GLY A 94 3.08 7.09 -12.36
C GLY A 94 1.78 7.29 -11.57
N LYS A 95 1.30 6.26 -10.86
CA LYS A 95 0.00 6.22 -10.18
C LYS A 95 0.13 6.14 -8.66
N CYS A 96 -0.92 6.51 -7.97
CA CYS A 96 -0.97 6.61 -6.51
C CYS A 96 -1.62 5.38 -5.89
N LEU A 97 -1.16 4.99 -4.70
CA LEU A 97 -1.84 4.01 -3.85
C LEU A 97 -3.21 4.57 -3.49
N ASP A 98 -4.25 3.76 -3.69
CA ASP A 98 -5.64 4.18 -3.71
C ASP A 98 -6.52 3.15 -3.00
N ALA A 99 -7.40 3.63 -2.13
CA ALA A 99 -8.46 2.82 -1.53
C ALA A 99 -9.65 2.71 -2.48
N THR A 100 -9.87 1.52 -3.04
CA THR A 100 -10.86 1.31 -4.12
C THR A 100 -12.26 1.84 -3.75
N GLY A 101 -12.86 2.64 -4.63
CA GLY A 101 -14.28 3.00 -4.56
C GLY A 101 -14.63 3.95 -3.40
N PRO A 102 -13.75 4.93 -3.14
CA PRO A 102 -13.58 5.64 -1.85
C PRO A 102 -14.13 4.91 -0.61
N GLY A 103 -13.84 3.61 -0.47
CA GLY A 103 -14.38 2.80 0.61
C GLY A 103 -13.47 2.80 1.83
N SER A 104 -13.97 3.15 3.01
CA SER A 104 -13.22 3.03 4.28
C SER A 104 -13.56 1.78 5.09
N ALA A 105 -14.35 0.86 4.53
CA ALA A 105 -14.74 -0.36 5.23
C ALA A 105 -13.56 -1.37 5.31
N ASN A 106 -13.55 -2.16 6.38
CA ASN A 106 -12.64 -3.30 6.50
C ASN A 106 -12.76 -4.22 5.27
N GLY A 107 -11.63 -4.54 4.66
CA GLY A 107 -11.58 -5.35 3.45
C GLY A 107 -11.57 -4.57 2.15
N THR A 108 -11.69 -3.23 2.16
CA THR A 108 -11.48 -2.42 0.94
C THR A 108 -10.11 -2.73 0.35
N ARG A 109 -10.08 -3.24 -0.88
CA ARG A 109 -8.83 -3.56 -1.58
C ARG A 109 -8.07 -2.29 -1.92
N LEU A 110 -6.75 -2.32 -1.79
CA LEU A 110 -5.91 -1.26 -2.35
C LEU A 110 -5.59 -1.54 -3.82
N GLN A 111 -5.48 -0.46 -4.57
CA GLN A 111 -5.14 -0.44 -5.99
C GLN A 111 -4.19 0.71 -6.28
N ILE A 112 -3.76 0.82 -7.54
CA ILE A 112 -3.21 2.07 -8.06
C ILE A 112 -4.26 2.80 -8.89
N TRP A 113 -4.26 4.12 -8.80
CA TRP A 113 -5.12 4.98 -9.60
C TRP A 113 -4.41 6.28 -9.96
N THR A 114 -4.91 6.96 -10.98
CA THR A 114 -4.46 8.30 -11.35
C THR A 114 -4.48 9.20 -10.10
N CYS A 115 -3.32 9.78 -9.79
CA CYS A 115 -3.15 10.67 -8.64
C CYS A 115 -4.07 11.89 -8.76
N CYS A 116 -4.88 12.14 -7.74
CA CYS A 116 -5.85 13.23 -7.74
C CYS A 116 -5.97 13.95 -6.39
N ALA A 117 -5.05 13.70 -5.45
CA ALA A 117 -5.01 14.27 -4.11
C ALA A 117 -6.32 14.09 -3.31
N SER A 118 -7.15 13.11 -3.68
CA SER A 118 -8.36 12.76 -2.95
C SER A 118 -8.02 12.06 -1.64
N ALA A 119 -8.92 12.14 -0.65
CA ALA A 119 -8.66 11.61 0.69
C ALA A 119 -8.36 10.09 0.71
N ASP A 120 -8.87 9.33 -0.25
CA ASP A 120 -8.63 7.90 -0.46
C ASP A 120 -7.25 7.56 -1.03
N GLN A 121 -6.45 8.57 -1.39
CA GLN A 121 -5.06 8.46 -1.82
C GLN A 121 -4.06 9.10 -0.83
N GLN A 122 -4.55 9.50 0.35
CA GLN A 122 -3.76 10.17 1.39
C GLN A 122 -3.26 9.16 2.42
N TRP A 123 -1.94 9.13 2.64
CA TRP A 123 -1.30 8.15 3.51
C TRP A 123 -0.30 8.81 4.46
N GLN A 124 -0.43 8.47 5.74
CA GLN A 124 0.55 8.79 6.76
C GLN A 124 1.47 7.58 6.97
N LEU A 125 2.74 7.73 6.61
CA LEU A 125 3.76 6.73 6.90
C LEU A 125 4.11 6.67 8.40
N PRO A 126 4.67 5.55 8.88
CA PRO A 126 5.23 5.46 10.22
C PRO A 126 6.25 6.58 10.48
N SER A 127 6.26 7.08 11.71
CA SER A 127 7.22 8.06 12.26
C SER A 127 8.19 7.44 13.26
#